data_AF-A0A0G0B7X7-F1
#
_entry.id   AF-A0A0G0B7X7-F1
#
_cell.length_a   1.000
_cell.length_b   1.000
_cell.length_c   1.000
_cell.angle_alpha   90.00
_cell.angle_beta   90.00
_cell.angle_gamma   90.00
#
_symmetry.space_group_name_H-M   'P 1'
#
loop_
_entity.id
_entity.type
_entity.pdbx_description
1 polymer ?
#
loop_
_entity_poly.entity_id
_entity_poly.type
_entity_poly.pdbx_seq_one_letter_code
_entity_poly.pdbx_strand_id
1 'polypeptide(L)'
;MVLYFLYFIVIFLFSIYSYSLVDLNLTLFNSTLWDNFRNFIIQIGYFNRGLSTTIFVSGIIILTCLYLLVKKIKPDPIKLALVISLVSLIAYPFLSHDFFNYMFDAKILTFYGKNPYLFRALDFPADHWIRFMHWTHRVYPYGPTFLPITLIPSFLSGGKFILSLFFFKLTFTFFYLAAVWAVNKIDKNKALIVATHPLIIIEGLITPHNDLIAMSLGLVGIYLLFNKKVWSRALFIISGLIKYSTLPILLMSKKNKWLNVLAFIGILVKFSPGIF
;
A
#
# COMPACT_ATOMS: atom_id res chain seq x y z
N MET A 1 8.08 25.64 1.51
CA MET A 1 8.37 25.30 0.09
C MET A 1 9.49 24.27 0.00
N VAL A 2 10.66 24.54 0.58
CA VAL A 2 11.83 23.62 0.58
C VAL A 2 11.50 22.19 1.01
N LEU A 3 10.79 21.99 2.12
CA LEU A 3 10.49 20.63 2.61
C LEU A 3 9.64 19.80 1.63
N TYR A 4 8.63 20.40 1.00
CA TYR A 4 7.81 19.71 -0.01
C TYR A 4 8.67 19.28 -1.21
N PHE A 5 9.59 20.14 -1.63
CA PHE A 5 10.52 19.85 -2.72
C PHE A 5 11.51 18.74 -2.36
N LEU A 6 12.01 18.71 -1.12
CA LEU A 6 12.86 17.61 -0.64
C LEU A 6 12.11 16.26 -0.66
N TYR A 7 10.86 16.22 -0.17
CA TYR A 7 10.05 15.01 -0.28
C TYR A 7 9.80 14.63 -1.74
N PHE A 8 9.47 15.59 -2.60
CA PHE A 8 9.30 15.32 -4.04
C PHE A 8 10.54 14.64 -4.62
N ILE A 9 11.74 15.21 -4.44
CA ILE A 9 12.98 14.65 -4.96
C ILE A 9 13.24 13.26 -4.40
N VAL A 10 13.16 13.09 -3.08
CA VAL A 10 13.51 11.81 -2.45
C VAL A 10 12.55 10.70 -2.88
N ILE A 11 11.24 10.97 -2.90
CA ILE A 11 10.24 10.00 -3.37
C ILE A 11 10.39 9.72 -4.86
N PHE A 12 10.72 10.74 -5.67
CA PHE A 12 10.94 10.57 -7.10
C PHE A 12 12.15 9.67 -7.38
N LEU A 13 13.28 9.93 -6.71
CA LEU A 13 14.48 9.09 -6.81
C LEU A 13 14.22 7.66 -6.32
N PHE A 14 13.48 7.50 -5.21
CA PHE A 14 13.11 6.18 -4.71
C PHE A 14 12.16 5.44 -5.67
N SER A 15 11.26 6.18 -6.34
CA SER A 15 10.37 5.64 -7.37
C SER A 15 11.15 5.19 -8.61
N ILE A 16 12.19 5.93 -9.03
CA ILE A 16 13.10 5.46 -10.09
C ILE A 16 13.86 4.21 -9.63
N TYR A 17 14.44 4.24 -8.43
CA TYR A 17 15.18 3.11 -7.86
C TYR A 17 14.32 1.85 -7.72
N SER A 18 13.02 1.98 -7.46
CA SER A 18 12.12 0.83 -7.35
C SER A 18 12.09 -0.07 -8.60
N TYR A 19 12.42 0.46 -9.78
CA TYR A 19 12.54 -0.33 -11.00
C TYR A 19 13.81 -1.18 -11.08
N SER A 20 14.76 -1.01 -10.15
CA SER A 20 15.99 -1.83 -10.09
C SER A 20 15.70 -3.31 -9.86
N LEU A 21 14.57 -3.64 -9.22
CA LEU A 21 14.09 -5.00 -9.02
C LEU A 21 12.81 -5.29 -9.84
N VAL A 22 12.65 -4.65 -11.00
CA VAL A 22 11.58 -5.01 -11.94
C VAL A 22 11.71 -6.48 -12.36
N ASP A 23 10.58 -7.17 -12.52
CA ASP A 23 10.57 -8.58 -12.90
C ASP A 23 11.19 -8.79 -14.29
N LEU A 24 12.06 -9.79 -14.41
CA LEU A 24 12.84 -10.01 -15.62
C LEU A 24 11.98 -10.41 -16.83
N ASN A 25 10.83 -11.03 -16.58
CA ASN A 25 9.86 -11.45 -17.60
C ASN A 25 8.73 -10.41 -17.83
N LEU A 26 8.85 -9.22 -17.25
CA LEU A 26 7.88 -8.14 -17.41
C LEU A 26 8.43 -7.03 -18.31
N THR A 27 7.69 -6.74 -19.39
CA THR A 27 7.93 -5.58 -20.26
C THR A 27 6.78 -4.59 -20.07
N LEU A 28 7.06 -3.44 -19.45
CA LEU A 28 6.06 -2.40 -19.19
C LEU A 28 5.74 -1.56 -20.42
N PHE A 29 6.78 -1.18 -21.17
CA PHE A 29 6.67 -0.36 -22.36
C PHE A 29 7.46 -1.00 -23.50
N ASN A 30 6.91 -0.98 -24.71
CA ASN A 30 7.62 -1.42 -25.90
C ASN A 30 8.36 -0.22 -26.52
N SER A 31 9.53 0.13 -25.96
CA SER A 31 10.37 1.23 -26.48
C SER A 31 11.85 1.04 -26.15
N THR A 32 12.72 1.45 -27.08
CA THR A 32 14.18 1.39 -26.88
C THR A 32 14.65 2.22 -25.67
N LEU A 33 13.96 3.33 -25.38
CA LEU A 33 14.23 4.15 -24.20
C LEU A 33 13.98 3.37 -22.90
N TRP A 34 12.87 2.64 -22.85
CA TRP A 34 12.55 1.77 -21.72
C TRP A 34 13.57 0.65 -21.59
N ASP A 35 13.94 -0.01 -22.69
CA ASP A 35 14.90 -1.12 -22.66
C ASP A 35 16.28 -0.65 -22.17
N ASN A 36 16.76 0.49 -22.64
CA ASN A 36 18.03 1.08 -22.18
C ASN A 36 17.99 1.42 -20.69
N PHE A 37 16.92 2.08 -20.23
CA PHE A 37 16.74 2.39 -18.81
C PHE A 37 16.66 1.13 -17.95
N ARG A 38 15.84 0.16 -18.36
CA ARG A 38 15.65 -1.11 -17.67
C ARG A 38 16.96 -1.86 -17.57
N ASN A 39 17.70 -2.01 -18.68
CA ASN A 39 18.98 -2.71 -18.70
C ASN A 39 20.01 -2.03 -17.80
N PHE A 40 20.02 -0.70 -17.71
CA PHE A 40 20.86 0.02 -16.77
C PHE A 40 20.45 -0.23 -15.30
N ILE A 41 19.17 -0.06 -14.96
CA ILE A 41 18.72 -0.07 -13.57
C ILE A 41 18.75 -1.49 -12.96
N ILE A 42 18.50 -2.54 -13.74
CA ILE A 42 18.58 -3.93 -13.24
C ILE A 42 20.01 -4.37 -12.94
N GLN A 43 21.03 -3.77 -13.59
CA GLN A 43 22.43 -4.02 -13.25
C GLN A 43 22.74 -3.57 -11.83
N ILE A 44 22.15 -2.46 -11.40
CA ILE A 44 22.25 -2.00 -10.01
C ILE A 44 21.51 -2.98 -9.09
N GLY A 45 20.25 -3.30 -9.37
CA GLY A 45 19.41 -4.09 -8.48
C GLY A 45 19.85 -5.56 -8.31
N TYR A 46 20.00 -6.28 -9.41
CA TYR A 46 20.27 -7.73 -9.40
C TYR A 46 21.77 -8.06 -9.36
N PHE A 47 22.61 -7.25 -10.02
CA PHE A 47 24.01 -7.59 -10.28
C PHE A 47 25.00 -6.80 -9.42
N ASN A 48 24.59 -5.69 -8.79
CA ASN A 48 25.41 -4.93 -7.83
C ASN A 48 24.68 -4.74 -6.48
N ARG A 49 24.55 -5.85 -5.75
CA ARG A 49 23.82 -5.90 -4.47
C ARG A 49 24.36 -4.91 -3.41
N GLY A 50 25.67 -4.67 -3.39
CA GLY A 50 26.29 -3.72 -2.45
C GLY A 50 25.86 -2.28 -2.70
N LEU A 51 25.86 -1.85 -3.97
CA LEU A 51 25.37 -0.53 -4.36
C LEU A 51 23.86 -0.41 -4.14
N SER A 52 23.08 -1.42 -4.56
CA SER A 52 21.62 -1.45 -4.37
C SER A 52 21.23 -1.31 -2.90
N THR A 53 21.87 -2.07 -2.01
CA THR A 53 21.65 -2.00 -0.56
C THR A 53 21.99 -0.61 -0.01
N THR A 54 23.12 -0.04 -0.44
CA THR A 54 23.53 1.31 -0.04
C THR A 54 22.50 2.36 -0.46
N ILE A 55 21.99 2.30 -1.70
CA ILE A 55 20.96 3.23 -2.20
C ILE A 55 19.68 3.10 -1.39
N PHE A 56 19.19 1.87 -1.18
CA PHE A 56 17.96 1.62 -0.42
C PHE A 56 18.06 2.12 1.02
N VAL A 57 19.12 1.74 1.74
CA VAL A 57 19.35 2.14 3.13
C VAL A 57 19.51 3.66 3.25
N SER A 58 20.27 4.28 2.34
CA SER A 58 20.42 5.74 2.32
C SER A 58 19.07 6.44 2.11
N GLY A 59 18.23 5.93 1.21
CA GLY A 59 16.88 6.45 0.99
C GLY A 59 16.00 6.35 2.24
N ILE A 60 16.06 5.23 2.97
CA ILE A 60 15.34 5.07 4.26
C ILE A 60 15.85 6.07 5.30
N ILE A 61 17.18 6.23 5.43
CA ILE A 61 17.78 7.18 6.38
C ILE A 61 17.33 8.61 6.04
N ILE A 62 17.38 9.01 4.77
CA ILE A 62 16.96 10.33 4.32
C ILE A 62 15.47 10.54 4.61
N LEU A 63 14.60 9.58 4.28
CA LEU A 63 13.17 9.67 4.60
C LEU A 63 12.92 9.77 6.11
N THR A 64 13.69 9.04 6.91
CA THR A 64 13.59 9.11 8.39
C THR A 64 14.03 10.48 8.91
N CYS A 65 15.12 11.04 8.39
CA CYS A 65 15.55 12.40 8.72
C CYS A 65 14.49 13.44 8.33
N LEU A 66 13.91 13.34 7.13
CA LEU A 66 12.81 14.21 6.70
C LEU A 66 11.57 14.07 7.59
N TYR A 67 11.23 12.85 8.02
CA TYR A 67 10.15 12.58 8.96
C TYR A 67 10.39 13.26 10.31
N LEU A 68 11.62 13.24 10.83
CA LEU A 68 11.98 13.94 12.06
C LEU A 68 11.94 15.47 11.90
N LEU A 69 12.36 15.99 10.75
CA LEU A 69 12.31 17.43 10.45
C LEU A 69 10.88 17.96 10.36
N VAL A 70 9.95 17.16 9.84
CA VAL A 70 8.52 17.50 9.77
C VAL A 70 7.94 17.81 11.15
N LYS A 71 8.41 17.15 12.22
CA LYS A 71 7.97 17.41 13.60
C LYS A 71 8.37 18.81 14.09
N LYS A 72 9.46 19.37 13.56
CA LYS A 72 9.94 20.73 13.87
C LYS A 72 9.25 21.79 13.00
N ILE A 73 9.21 21.55 11.68
CA ILE A 73 8.71 22.52 10.70
C ILE A 73 7.18 22.59 10.67
N LYS A 74 6.49 21.47 10.95
CA LYS A 74 5.02 21.35 10.98
C LYS A 74 4.33 21.88 9.70
N PRO A 75 4.69 21.38 8.51
CA PRO A 75 4.03 21.76 7.25
C PRO A 75 2.54 21.37 7.24
N ASP A 76 1.82 21.77 6.18
CA ASP A 76 0.44 21.32 5.98
C ASP A 76 0.44 19.81 5.63
N PRO A 77 -0.24 18.95 6.41
CA PRO A 77 -0.18 17.50 6.20
C PRO A 77 -0.81 17.06 4.88
N ILE A 78 -1.86 17.74 4.44
CA ILE A 78 -2.62 17.39 3.23
C ILE A 78 -1.80 17.72 1.99
N LYS A 79 -1.22 18.92 1.93
CA LYS A 79 -0.34 19.32 0.83
C LYS A 79 0.85 18.36 0.72
N LEU A 80 1.44 17.97 1.85
CA LEU A 80 2.59 17.07 1.85
C LEU A 80 2.19 15.65 1.41
N ALA A 81 1.07 15.13 1.90
CA ALA A 81 0.53 13.84 1.48
C ALA A 81 0.18 13.82 -0.02
N LEU A 82 -0.32 14.92 -0.58
CA LEU A 82 -0.56 15.05 -2.02
C LEU A 82 0.75 14.97 -2.81
N VAL A 83 1.80 15.67 -2.40
CA VAL A 83 3.11 15.57 -3.06
C VAL A 83 3.64 14.13 -3.01
N ILE A 84 3.63 13.51 -1.82
CA ILE A 84 4.13 12.15 -1.64
C ILE A 84 3.34 11.17 -2.52
N SER A 85 2.01 11.20 -2.42
CA SER A 85 1.15 10.24 -3.14
C SER A 85 1.22 10.37 -4.65
N LEU A 86 1.20 11.59 -5.20
CA LEU A 86 1.29 11.81 -6.65
C LEU A 86 2.60 11.28 -7.22
N VAL A 87 3.72 11.50 -6.52
CA VAL A 87 5.03 11.02 -6.97
C VAL A 87 5.14 9.50 -6.79
N SER A 88 4.59 8.92 -5.71
CA SER A 88 4.63 7.47 -5.51
C SER A 88 3.81 6.66 -6.52
N LEU A 89 2.88 7.27 -7.27
CA LEU A 89 2.10 6.58 -8.31
C LEU A 89 2.98 5.98 -9.42
N ILE A 90 4.12 6.60 -9.72
CA ILE A 90 5.05 6.10 -10.74
C ILE A 90 5.99 5.00 -10.22
N ALA A 91 5.96 4.68 -8.93
CA ALA A 91 6.85 3.70 -8.33
C ALA A 91 6.41 2.25 -8.63
N TYR A 92 7.39 1.39 -8.89
CA TYR A 92 7.22 -0.06 -9.06
C TYR A 92 7.12 -0.76 -7.68
N PRO A 93 6.18 -1.69 -7.48
CA PRO A 93 6.07 -2.47 -6.24
C PRO A 93 7.17 -3.56 -6.20
N PHE A 94 8.33 -3.19 -5.64
CA PHE A 94 9.57 -3.93 -5.83
C PHE A 94 10.00 -4.80 -4.64
N LEU A 95 9.42 -4.59 -3.45
CA LEU A 95 9.78 -5.32 -2.23
C LEU A 95 8.95 -6.59 -2.02
N SER A 96 7.79 -6.69 -2.66
CA SER A 96 6.89 -7.84 -2.56
C SER A 96 6.05 -8.00 -3.83
N HIS A 97 5.74 -9.25 -4.16
CA HIS A 97 4.86 -9.62 -5.25
C HIS A 97 3.39 -9.78 -4.82
N ASP A 98 3.06 -9.51 -3.55
CA ASP A 98 1.67 -9.53 -3.08
C ASP A 98 0.79 -8.58 -3.89
N PHE A 99 1.34 -7.44 -4.30
CA PHE A 99 0.63 -6.46 -5.11
C PHE A 99 0.08 -7.06 -6.41
N PHE A 100 0.88 -7.88 -7.11
CA PHE A 100 0.44 -8.56 -8.33
C PHE A 100 -0.56 -9.69 -8.03
N ASN A 101 -0.43 -10.35 -6.88
CA ASN A 101 -1.42 -11.32 -6.44
C ASN A 101 -2.78 -10.67 -6.19
N TYR A 102 -2.84 -9.51 -5.52
CA TYR A 102 -4.10 -8.78 -5.33
C TYR A 102 -4.78 -8.43 -6.66
N MET A 103 -3.99 -8.04 -7.66
CA MET A 103 -4.48 -7.71 -9.00
C MET A 103 -5.07 -8.94 -9.69
N PHE A 104 -4.36 -10.07 -9.65
CA PHE A 104 -4.78 -11.29 -10.31
C PHE A 104 -5.96 -11.95 -9.58
N ASP A 105 -5.94 -11.99 -8.26
CA ASP A 105 -7.04 -12.51 -7.44
C ASP A 105 -8.37 -11.82 -7.79
N ALA A 106 -8.35 -10.50 -7.95
CA ALA A 106 -9.52 -9.75 -8.41
C ALA A 106 -9.86 -10.03 -9.89
N LYS A 107 -8.83 -10.18 -10.75
CA LYS A 107 -8.99 -10.50 -12.18
C LYS A 107 -9.69 -11.83 -12.41
N ILE A 108 -9.45 -12.84 -11.57
CA ILE A 108 -10.14 -14.14 -11.61
C ILE A 108 -11.67 -13.93 -11.60
N LEU A 109 -12.17 -13.01 -10.77
CA LEU A 109 -13.60 -12.70 -10.74
C LEU A 109 -14.03 -11.77 -11.88
N THR A 110 -13.34 -10.64 -12.05
CA THR A 110 -13.83 -9.56 -12.93
C THR A 110 -13.63 -9.83 -14.42
N PHE A 111 -12.59 -10.59 -14.79
CA PHE A 111 -12.24 -10.88 -16.17
C PHE A 111 -12.58 -12.32 -16.56
N TYR A 112 -12.29 -13.29 -15.68
CA TYR A 112 -12.55 -14.71 -15.95
C TYR A 112 -13.93 -15.20 -15.46
N GLY A 113 -14.65 -14.42 -14.64
CA GLY A 113 -15.95 -14.82 -14.10
C GLY A 113 -15.88 -16.03 -13.16
N LYS A 114 -14.72 -16.28 -12.54
CA LYS A 114 -14.48 -17.41 -11.64
C LYS A 114 -14.32 -16.94 -10.20
N ASN A 115 -14.47 -17.86 -9.25
CA ASN A 115 -14.34 -17.54 -7.84
C ASN A 115 -12.86 -17.66 -7.39
N PRO A 116 -12.20 -16.57 -6.94
CA PRO A 116 -10.80 -16.62 -6.50
C PRO A 116 -10.57 -17.40 -5.20
N TYR A 117 -11.64 -17.78 -4.49
CA TYR A 117 -11.55 -18.73 -3.36
C TYR A 117 -11.44 -20.19 -3.82
N LEU A 118 -11.72 -20.49 -5.09
CA LEU A 118 -11.71 -21.84 -5.65
C LEU A 118 -10.69 -22.01 -6.78
N PHE A 119 -10.31 -20.92 -7.45
CA PHE A 119 -9.38 -20.91 -8.55
C PHE A 119 -8.13 -20.11 -8.17
N ARG A 120 -6.98 -20.59 -8.62
CA ARG A 120 -5.66 -19.97 -8.47
C ARG A 120 -5.16 -19.45 -9.81
N ALA A 121 -4.10 -18.64 -9.80
CA ALA A 121 -3.55 -18.08 -11.03
C ALA A 121 -3.09 -19.15 -12.04
N LEU A 122 -2.50 -20.26 -11.55
CA LEU A 122 -2.07 -21.37 -12.41
C LEU A 122 -3.21 -22.09 -13.15
N ASP A 123 -4.47 -21.91 -12.76
CA ASP A 123 -5.60 -22.49 -13.47
C ASP A 123 -5.92 -21.73 -14.79
N PHE A 124 -5.20 -20.64 -15.05
CA PHE A 124 -5.29 -19.82 -16.26
C PHE A 124 -3.94 -19.79 -17.01
N PRO A 125 -3.44 -20.92 -17.53
CA PRO A 125 -2.08 -21.04 -18.09
C PRO A 125 -1.82 -20.18 -19.34
N ALA A 126 -2.88 -19.73 -20.02
CA ALA A 126 -2.78 -18.82 -21.16
C ALA A 126 -2.55 -17.35 -20.74
N ASP A 127 -2.74 -17.01 -19.46
CA ASP A 127 -2.54 -15.65 -18.97
C ASP A 127 -1.05 -15.33 -18.81
N HIS A 128 -0.57 -14.33 -19.52
CA HIS A 128 0.83 -13.93 -19.49
C HIS A 128 1.32 -13.39 -18.13
N TRP A 129 0.44 -13.03 -17.20
CA TRP A 129 0.83 -12.48 -15.91
C TRP A 129 1.54 -13.51 -15.03
N ILE A 130 1.23 -14.80 -15.22
CA ILE A 130 1.83 -15.90 -14.45
C ILE A 130 3.35 -16.04 -14.65
N ARG A 131 3.91 -15.37 -15.67
CA ARG A 131 5.35 -15.41 -16.00
C ARG A 131 6.25 -14.56 -15.10
N PHE A 132 5.66 -13.59 -14.40
CA PHE A 132 6.37 -12.69 -13.48
C PHE A 132 5.75 -12.63 -12.08
N MET A 133 4.51 -13.12 -11.92
CA MET A 133 3.91 -13.24 -10.61
C MET A 133 4.57 -14.32 -9.76
N HIS A 134 4.56 -14.10 -8.46
CA HIS A 134 4.86 -15.12 -7.45
C HIS A 134 3.56 -15.60 -6.79
N TRP A 135 3.60 -16.69 -6.03
CA TRP A 135 2.41 -17.26 -5.33
C TRP A 135 1.26 -17.67 -6.26
N THR A 136 1.55 -18.01 -7.51
CA THR A 136 0.53 -18.39 -8.51
C THR A 136 -0.22 -19.69 -8.20
N HIS A 137 0.27 -20.48 -7.23
CA HIS A 137 -0.25 -21.79 -6.86
C HIS A 137 -1.33 -21.76 -5.78
N ARG A 138 -1.55 -20.62 -5.09
CA ARG A 138 -2.55 -20.49 -4.02
C ARG A 138 -3.85 -19.84 -4.50
N VAL A 139 -4.93 -20.17 -3.81
CA VAL A 139 -6.19 -19.40 -3.89
C VAL A 139 -6.09 -18.15 -3.01
N TYR A 140 -7.11 -17.29 -3.07
CA TYR A 140 -7.17 -16.04 -2.29
C TYR A 140 -7.15 -16.31 -0.75
N PRO A 141 -6.13 -15.85 -0.01
CA PRO A 141 -5.90 -16.18 1.40
C PRO A 141 -6.31 -15.05 2.34
N TYR A 142 -6.71 -13.88 1.81
CA TYR A 142 -6.95 -12.70 2.63
C TYR A 142 -8.38 -12.68 3.17
N GLY A 143 -8.63 -11.78 4.12
CA GLY A 143 -9.96 -11.64 4.69
C GLY A 143 -11.01 -11.14 3.67
N PRO A 144 -12.31 -11.35 3.98
CA PRO A 144 -13.39 -11.27 3.00
C PRO A 144 -13.68 -9.85 2.48
N THR A 145 -13.25 -8.81 3.19
CA THR A 145 -13.60 -7.42 2.81
C THR A 145 -12.57 -6.76 1.90
N PHE A 146 -11.37 -7.32 1.77
CA PHE A 146 -10.35 -6.76 0.88
C PHE A 146 -10.66 -7.02 -0.61
N LEU A 147 -11.14 -8.22 -0.95
CA LEU A 147 -11.48 -8.59 -2.32
C LEU A 147 -12.53 -7.65 -2.94
N PRO A 148 -13.69 -7.35 -2.31
CA PRO A 148 -14.65 -6.38 -2.85
C PRO A 148 -14.05 -5.01 -3.19
N ILE A 149 -13.08 -4.54 -2.42
CA ILE A 149 -12.38 -3.27 -2.68
C ILE A 149 -11.54 -3.37 -3.95
N THR A 150 -10.87 -4.50 -4.17
CA THR A 150 -10.01 -4.73 -5.34
C THR A 150 -10.79 -5.06 -6.61
N LEU A 151 -12.08 -5.43 -6.52
CA LEU A 151 -12.93 -5.66 -7.69
C LEU A 151 -13.11 -4.40 -8.54
N ILE A 152 -13.23 -3.22 -7.93
CA ILE A 152 -13.42 -1.96 -8.64
C ILE A 152 -12.23 -1.64 -9.57
N PRO A 153 -10.98 -1.53 -9.08
CA PRO A 153 -9.85 -1.25 -9.95
C PRO A 153 -9.57 -2.38 -10.95
N SER A 154 -9.90 -3.63 -10.59
CA SER A 154 -9.76 -4.78 -11.48
C SER A 154 -10.77 -4.74 -12.64
N PHE A 155 -12.05 -4.47 -12.36
CA PHE A 155 -13.09 -4.32 -13.37
C PHE A 155 -12.75 -3.19 -14.36
N LEU A 156 -12.35 -2.02 -13.84
CA LEU A 156 -11.94 -0.87 -14.67
C LEU A 156 -10.71 -1.17 -15.55
N SER A 157 -9.86 -2.12 -15.15
CA SER A 157 -8.69 -2.51 -15.93
C SER A 157 -9.01 -3.33 -17.17
N GLY A 158 -10.18 -3.97 -17.23
CA GLY A 158 -10.57 -4.88 -18.33
C GLY A 158 -9.57 -6.02 -18.56
N GLY A 159 -8.89 -6.49 -17.52
CA GLY A 159 -7.88 -7.55 -17.62
C GLY A 159 -6.52 -7.11 -18.19
N LYS A 160 -6.31 -5.81 -18.42
CA LYS A 160 -5.03 -5.25 -18.91
C LYS A 160 -4.09 -4.92 -17.75
N PHE A 161 -2.85 -5.39 -17.82
CA PHE A 161 -1.88 -5.29 -16.71
C PHE A 161 -1.58 -3.85 -16.29
N ILE A 162 -1.21 -2.99 -17.24
CA ILE A 162 -0.82 -1.60 -16.97
C ILE A 162 -1.99 -0.80 -16.37
N LEU A 163 -3.21 -1.00 -16.88
CA LEU A 163 -4.41 -0.36 -16.31
C LEU A 163 -4.69 -0.87 -14.89
N SER A 164 -4.55 -2.19 -14.67
CA SER A 164 -4.73 -2.77 -13.34
C SER A 164 -3.68 -2.24 -12.36
N LEU A 165 -2.41 -2.15 -12.77
CA LEU A 165 -1.34 -1.58 -11.95
C LEU A 165 -1.68 -0.14 -11.55
N PHE A 166 -2.11 0.68 -12.50
CA PHE A 166 -2.49 2.07 -12.29
C PHE A 166 -3.71 2.23 -11.37
N PHE A 167 -4.82 1.53 -11.64
CA PHE A 167 -6.04 1.67 -10.84
C PHE A 167 -5.89 1.11 -9.42
N PHE A 168 -5.10 0.03 -9.24
CA PHE A 168 -4.77 -0.43 -7.89
C PHE A 168 -3.92 0.61 -7.15
N LYS A 169 -2.87 1.16 -7.77
CA LYS A 169 -2.06 2.25 -7.18
C LYS A 169 -2.92 3.46 -6.79
N LEU A 170 -3.86 3.87 -7.64
CA LEU A 170 -4.82 4.93 -7.32
C LEU A 170 -5.70 4.58 -6.10
N THR A 171 -6.14 3.33 -5.99
CA THR A 171 -6.94 2.86 -4.85
C THR A 171 -6.16 2.96 -3.55
N PHE A 172 -4.91 2.50 -3.50
CA PHE A 172 -4.05 2.64 -2.32
C PHE A 172 -3.78 4.11 -1.97
N THR A 173 -3.49 4.94 -2.98
CA THR A 173 -3.33 6.39 -2.82
C THR A 173 -4.58 7.04 -2.23
N PHE A 174 -5.77 6.68 -2.70
CA PHE A 174 -7.04 7.18 -2.15
C PHE A 174 -7.17 6.84 -0.67
N PHE A 175 -6.93 5.59 -0.27
CA PHE A 175 -7.01 5.20 1.13
C PHE A 175 -5.95 5.89 1.99
N TYR A 176 -4.72 6.04 1.51
CA TYR A 176 -3.69 6.82 2.20
C TYR A 176 -4.14 8.27 2.43
N LEU A 177 -4.65 8.96 1.40
CA LEU A 177 -5.12 10.33 1.52
C LEU A 177 -6.33 10.45 2.46
N ALA A 178 -7.25 9.49 2.43
CA ALA A 178 -8.39 9.42 3.34
C ALA A 178 -7.94 9.28 4.81
N ALA A 179 -6.90 8.47 5.06
CA ALA A 179 -6.31 8.32 6.39
C ALA A 179 -5.69 9.64 6.88
N VAL A 180 -4.85 10.28 6.06
CA VAL A 180 -4.22 11.56 6.42
C VAL A 180 -5.29 12.63 6.65
N TRP A 181 -6.31 12.71 5.80
CA TRP A 181 -7.42 13.64 5.96
C TRP A 181 -8.17 13.42 7.27
N ALA A 182 -8.56 12.18 7.57
CA ALA A 182 -9.30 11.84 8.78
C ALA A 182 -8.50 12.20 10.04
N VAL A 183 -7.21 11.86 10.07
CA VAL A 183 -6.33 12.20 11.20
C VAL A 183 -6.11 13.71 11.27
N ASN A 184 -6.02 14.42 10.15
CA ASN A 184 -5.85 15.88 10.11
C ASN A 184 -7.06 16.62 10.69
N LYS A 185 -8.27 16.04 10.60
CA LYS A 185 -9.47 16.57 11.27
C LYS A 185 -9.44 16.38 12.79
N ILE A 186 -8.61 15.50 13.31
CA ILE A 186 -8.45 15.24 14.76
C ILE A 186 -7.23 16.00 15.31
N ASP A 187 -6.07 15.82 14.69
CA ASP A 187 -4.78 16.35 15.16
C ASP A 187 -3.80 16.46 13.98
N LYS A 188 -3.41 17.70 13.66
CA LYS A 188 -2.48 17.99 12.55
C LYS A 188 -1.11 17.35 12.73
N ASN A 189 -0.59 17.28 13.97
CA ASN A 189 0.72 16.68 14.23
C ASN A 189 0.69 15.16 14.02
N LYS A 190 -0.40 14.49 14.43
CA LYS A 190 -0.59 13.05 14.15
C LYS A 190 -0.78 12.79 12.66
N ALA A 191 -1.45 13.70 11.95
CA ALA A 191 -1.61 13.58 10.49
C ALA A 191 -0.27 13.69 9.77
N LEU A 192 0.64 14.56 10.24
CA LEU A 192 2.01 14.58 9.74
C LEU A 192 2.72 13.26 9.95
N ILE A 193 2.56 12.63 11.12
CA ILE A 193 3.16 11.31 11.36
C ILE A 193 2.65 10.30 10.34
N VAL A 194 1.34 10.21 10.13
CA VAL A 194 0.76 9.28 9.13
C VAL A 194 1.22 9.60 7.71
N ALA A 195 1.26 10.89 7.35
CA ALA A 195 1.63 11.31 6.00
C ALA A 195 3.10 10.99 5.68
N THR A 196 4.00 11.09 6.66
CA THR A 196 5.45 11.09 6.41
C THR A 196 6.22 9.92 6.99
N HIS A 197 5.57 9.01 7.70
CA HIS A 197 6.25 7.84 8.25
C HIS A 197 6.87 7.00 7.13
N PRO A 198 8.20 6.73 7.15
CA PRO A 198 8.88 6.02 6.05
C PRO A 198 8.25 4.67 5.72
N LEU A 199 7.84 3.90 6.74
CA LEU A 199 7.15 2.63 6.56
C LEU A 199 5.81 2.78 5.80
N ILE A 200 5.00 3.80 6.11
CA ILE A 200 3.71 4.01 5.44
C ILE A 200 3.93 4.40 3.98
N ILE A 201 4.96 5.19 3.70
CA ILE A 201 5.32 5.57 2.33
C ILE A 201 5.79 4.34 1.54
N ILE A 202 6.75 3.58 2.08
CA ILE A 202 7.39 2.47 1.38
C ILE A 202 6.42 1.29 1.22
N GLU A 203 5.84 0.78 2.32
CA GLU A 203 4.97 -0.40 2.32
C GLU A 203 3.49 -0.08 2.00
N GLY A 204 3.14 1.21 1.99
CA GLY A 204 1.78 1.64 1.66
C GLY A 204 1.63 2.18 0.24
N LEU A 205 2.59 2.97 -0.26
CA LEU A 205 2.46 3.64 -1.56
C LEU A 205 3.40 3.08 -2.62
N ILE A 206 4.66 2.77 -2.25
CA ILE A 206 5.67 2.30 -3.20
C ILE A 206 5.50 0.80 -3.49
N THR A 207 5.43 -0.02 -2.46
CA THR A 207 5.10 -1.44 -2.52
C THR A 207 3.84 -1.69 -1.68
N PRO A 208 2.64 -1.39 -2.20
CA PRO A 208 1.44 -1.39 -1.37
C PRO A 208 1.03 -2.78 -0.86
N HIS A 209 0.82 -2.88 0.45
CA HIS A 209 0.17 -4.02 1.10
C HIS A 209 -1.25 -3.67 1.58
N ASN A 210 -2.13 -4.68 1.64
CA ASN A 210 -3.52 -4.50 2.11
C ASN A 210 -3.63 -3.89 3.52
N ASP A 211 -2.58 -3.99 4.33
CA ASP A 211 -2.36 -3.30 5.59
C ASP A 211 -2.68 -1.79 5.53
N LEU A 212 -2.28 -1.09 4.47
CA LEU A 212 -2.54 0.34 4.34
C LEU A 212 -4.04 0.63 4.30
N ILE A 213 -4.81 -0.19 3.58
CA ILE A 213 -6.26 -0.03 3.44
C ILE A 213 -6.94 -0.37 4.76
N ALA A 214 -6.54 -1.46 5.42
CA ALA A 214 -7.03 -1.81 6.74
C ALA A 214 -6.78 -0.69 7.76
N MET A 215 -5.54 -0.17 7.83
CA MET A 215 -5.16 0.94 8.70
C MET A 215 -5.97 2.20 8.37
N SER A 216 -6.11 2.56 7.09
CA SER A 216 -6.85 3.73 6.65
C SER A 216 -8.32 3.70 7.09
N LEU A 217 -9.01 2.58 6.84
CA LEU A 217 -10.40 2.38 7.28
C LEU A 217 -10.52 2.52 8.81
N GLY A 218 -9.56 1.97 9.56
CA GLY A 218 -9.50 2.15 11.02
C GLY A 218 -9.36 3.62 11.42
N LEU A 219 -8.44 4.38 10.82
CA LEU A 219 -8.23 5.79 11.12
C LEU A 219 -9.44 6.67 10.75
N VAL A 220 -10.08 6.40 9.61
CA VAL A 220 -11.34 7.06 9.22
C VAL A 220 -12.46 6.69 10.20
N GLY A 221 -12.53 5.43 10.64
CA GLY A 221 -13.46 4.98 11.67
C GLY A 221 -13.28 5.72 13.00
N ILE A 222 -12.03 5.97 13.43
CA ILE A 222 -11.72 6.74 14.64
C ILE A 222 -12.23 8.19 14.52
N TYR A 223 -12.03 8.82 13.35
CA TYR A 223 -12.58 10.15 13.09
C TYR A 223 -14.11 10.18 13.21
N LEU A 224 -14.79 9.17 12.65
CA LEU A 224 -16.26 9.09 12.68
C LEU A 224 -16.83 8.72 14.06
N LEU A 225 -16.03 8.20 14.99
CA LEU A 225 -16.48 7.74 16.31
C LEU A 225 -17.22 8.82 17.10
N PHE A 226 -16.91 10.08 16.84
CA PHE A 226 -17.45 11.24 17.54
C PHE A 226 -18.84 11.66 17.06
N ASN A 227 -19.13 11.48 15.76
CA ASN A 227 -20.31 12.08 15.11
C ASN A 227 -21.21 11.05 14.40
N LYS A 228 -20.68 9.89 14.02
CA LYS A 228 -21.34 8.88 13.18
C LYS A 228 -20.98 7.47 13.66
N LYS A 229 -21.41 7.13 14.89
CA LYS A 229 -21.03 5.88 15.59
C LYS A 229 -21.27 4.61 14.78
N VAL A 230 -22.40 4.49 14.09
CA VAL A 230 -22.71 3.30 13.27
C VAL A 230 -21.68 3.12 12.15
N TRP A 231 -21.38 4.19 11.41
CA TRP A 231 -20.38 4.19 10.35
C TRP A 231 -18.97 3.94 10.88
N SER A 232 -18.63 4.47 12.06
CA SER A 232 -17.37 4.16 12.74
C SER A 232 -17.21 2.67 13.02
N ARG A 233 -18.25 2.02 13.59
CA ARG A 233 -18.24 0.58 13.85
C ARG A 233 -18.18 -0.23 12.55
N ALA A 234 -18.92 0.16 11.52
CA ALA A 234 -18.86 -0.50 10.22
C ALA A 234 -17.43 -0.49 9.65
N LEU A 235 -16.74 0.66 9.67
CA LEU A 235 -15.35 0.75 9.19
C LEU A 235 -14.38 -0.08 10.04
N PHE A 236 -14.58 -0.19 11.35
CA PHE A 236 -13.76 -1.07 12.19
C PHE A 236 -13.96 -2.54 11.85
N ILE A 237 -15.19 -2.97 11.60
CA ILE A 237 -15.48 -4.34 11.14
C ILE A 237 -14.81 -4.59 9.79
N ILE A 238 -15.00 -3.68 8.83
CA ILE A 238 -14.42 -3.82 7.49
C ILE A 238 -12.89 -3.90 7.59
N SER A 239 -12.26 -3.05 8.40
CA SER A 239 -10.80 -3.07 8.66
C SER A 239 -10.35 -4.42 9.23
N GLY A 240 -11.00 -4.89 10.30
CA GLY A 240 -10.66 -6.15 10.97
C GLY A 240 -10.86 -7.39 10.07
N LEU A 241 -11.82 -7.33 9.14
CA LEU A 241 -12.05 -8.36 8.15
C LEU A 241 -11.10 -8.28 6.94
N ILE A 242 -10.28 -7.22 6.80
CA ILE A 242 -9.13 -7.24 5.86
C ILE A 242 -7.97 -7.95 6.54
N LYS A 243 -7.67 -7.54 7.79
CA LYS A 243 -6.58 -8.08 8.59
C LYS A 243 -6.99 -8.16 10.05
N TYR A 244 -7.07 -9.37 10.59
CA TYR A 244 -7.57 -9.60 11.95
C TYR A 244 -6.78 -8.87 13.04
N SER A 245 -5.53 -8.47 12.78
CA SER A 245 -4.74 -7.65 13.70
C SER A 245 -5.36 -6.28 14.01
N THR A 246 -6.25 -5.75 13.18
CA THR A 246 -6.95 -4.48 13.44
C THR A 246 -8.32 -4.66 14.09
N LEU A 247 -8.80 -5.90 14.25
CA LEU A 247 -10.09 -6.20 14.89
C LEU A 247 -10.26 -5.60 16.29
N PRO A 248 -9.22 -5.54 17.16
CA PRO A 248 -9.33 -4.94 18.50
C PRO A 248 -9.74 -3.46 18.50
N ILE A 249 -9.57 -2.73 17.38
CA ILE A 249 -10.05 -1.35 17.22
C ILE A 249 -11.57 -1.25 17.42
N LEU A 250 -12.33 -2.34 17.22
CA LEU A 250 -13.76 -2.40 17.54
C LEU A 250 -14.09 -2.00 18.98
N LEU A 251 -13.19 -2.24 19.93
CA LEU A 251 -13.38 -1.89 21.33
C LEU A 251 -13.22 -0.39 21.60
N MET A 252 -12.64 0.36 20.67
CA MET A 252 -12.35 1.78 20.89
C MET A 252 -13.61 2.56 21.28
N SER A 253 -13.44 3.44 22.26
CA SER A 253 -14.50 4.24 22.83
C SER A 253 -14.00 5.64 23.17
N LYS A 254 -14.83 6.65 22.88
CA LYS A 254 -14.53 8.04 23.23
C LYS A 254 -14.38 8.24 24.75
N LYS A 255 -15.23 7.57 25.54
CA LYS A 255 -15.39 7.86 26.98
C LYS A 255 -14.54 6.94 27.86
N ASN A 256 -14.19 5.76 27.37
CA ASN A 256 -13.57 4.72 28.20
C ASN A 256 -12.11 4.50 27.79
N LYS A 257 -11.18 5.04 28.60
CA LYS A 257 -9.73 4.90 28.39
C LYS A 257 -9.28 3.44 28.50
N TRP A 258 -9.87 2.66 29.40
CA TRP A 258 -9.53 1.24 29.56
C TRP A 258 -9.85 0.43 28.30
N LEU A 259 -10.99 0.67 27.66
CA LEU A 259 -11.30 0.02 26.38
C LEU A 259 -10.30 0.40 25.28
N ASN A 260 -9.80 1.63 25.27
CA ASN A 260 -8.76 2.04 24.31
C ASN A 260 -7.41 1.39 24.60
N VAL A 261 -7.05 1.19 25.87
CA VAL A 261 -5.85 0.45 26.27
C VAL A 261 -5.96 -1.00 25.85
N LEU A 262 -7.11 -1.65 26.08
CA LEU A 262 -7.36 -3.02 25.65
C LEU A 262 -7.31 -3.16 24.12
N ALA A 263 -7.91 -2.22 23.38
CA ALA A 263 -7.81 -2.18 21.92
C ALA A 263 -6.34 -2.08 21.47
N PHE A 264 -5.55 -1.21 22.09
CA PHE A 264 -4.13 -1.04 21.77
C PHE A 264 -3.31 -2.31 22.07
N ILE A 265 -3.50 -2.90 23.25
CA ILE A 265 -2.85 -4.18 23.62
C ILE A 265 -3.24 -5.27 22.63
N GLY A 266 -4.51 -5.38 22.26
CA GLY A 266 -4.99 -6.37 21.31
C GLY A 266 -4.34 -6.25 19.93
N ILE A 267 -4.02 -5.04 19.46
CA ILE A 267 -3.30 -4.84 18.18
C ILE A 267 -1.84 -5.32 18.29
N LEU A 268 -1.20 -5.11 19.45
CA LEU A 268 0.19 -5.52 19.70
C LEU A 268 0.34 -7.02 19.90
N VAL A 269 -0.64 -7.63 20.56
CA VAL A 269 -0.71 -9.09 20.67
C VAL A 269 -0.99 -9.60 19.27
N LYS A 270 0.04 -10.13 18.61
CA LYS A 270 -0.15 -10.87 17.37
C LYS A 270 -1.18 -11.95 17.67
N PHE A 271 -2.39 -11.79 17.14
CA PHE A 271 -3.17 -12.95 16.76
C PHE A 271 -2.27 -13.68 15.79
N SER A 272 -1.65 -14.75 16.28
CA SER A 272 -1.10 -15.78 15.42
C SER A 272 -2.27 -16.73 15.20
N PRO A 273 -3.16 -16.50 14.21
CA PRO A 273 -3.78 -17.66 13.61
C PRO A 273 -2.61 -18.36 12.92
N GLY A 274 -2.04 -19.35 13.61
CA GLY A 274 -1.36 -20.39 12.87
C GLY A 274 -2.33 -20.87 11.80
N ILE A 275 -1.81 -21.11 10.59
CA ILE A 275 -2.53 -21.64 9.43
C ILE A 275 -3.27 -20.53 8.65
N PHE A 276 -2.70 -20.12 7.50
CA PHE A 276 -3.13 -20.51 6.15
C PHE A 276 -1.99 -20.27 5.16
#